data_AF-A0A4R6LIT8-F1
#
_entry.id   AF-A0A4R6LIT8-F1
#
_cell.length_a   1.000
_cell.length_b   1.000
_cell.length_c   1.000
_cell.angle_alpha   90.00
_cell.angle_beta   90.00
_cell.angle_gamma   90.00
#
_symmetry.space_group_name_H-M   'P 1'
#
loop_
_entity.id
_entity.type
_entity.pdbx_description
1 polymer ?
#
loop_
_entity_poly.entity_id
_entity_poly.type
_entity_poly.pdbx_seq_one_letter_code
_entity_poly.pdbx_strand_id
1 'polypeptide(L)'
;MKIKKLQVLCLFFVFLNGFSQNKINLFSEINYNSIPSVSLSEYKSVQERDSKYQNPNIALGIGISGGGSRAQFFSMGVLLGLEEIQENNLQRNFLSEIDYFSTVSGGCYSAGYYLTILKNKLYYDNCTFNEFYFSKADAYKDYVDKSANILSLLNNSRNEKGDKISMTQRLDSEVLQYDILNPENPDKFKTQMLLSDFFVPKESKSQPYLPIMVANGTAYNNGERIPFMPHIIKGLNLNSSLAPNKAIIPLNENKINDGYNFPLTYAITASSAFPGVLPKVKFGVKNQSKILCIIDGGASDNTGYKTLIELLSNDSKVDNKNKKALFIDCLGQGKKEPYINDEKIKLITLLETASLYTVQTRYMTFERDVENLLDRYKIPTSNYQVIGFTTLRDYLLKMKKNGAYEIAVAELKNSDDDYESWLKIYNKFKIELIDKFGELSFKKDKNGEIILSSLNRDKFNEFSASQILVLYEFTSHVETRLRINPEEREMLLLSGRLASFLKTNELKELLVEHKQF
;
A
#
# COMPACT_ATOMS: atom_id res chain seq x y z
N MET A 1 -34.68 -56.96 -41.75
CA MET A 1 -36.11 -56.63 -41.53
C MET A 1 -36.49 -57.02 -40.10
N LYS A 2 -37.09 -56.08 -39.37
CA LYS A 2 -37.70 -56.17 -38.03
C LYS A 2 -36.78 -56.16 -36.78
N ILE A 3 -37.03 -55.12 -36.00
CA ILE A 3 -36.39 -54.58 -34.79
C ILE A 3 -36.62 -55.48 -33.57
N LYS A 4 -35.56 -55.64 -32.75
CA LYS A 4 -35.50 -56.38 -31.48
C LYS A 4 -36.38 -55.75 -30.41
N LYS A 5 -37.21 -56.57 -29.77
CA LYS A 5 -37.86 -56.31 -28.48
C LYS A 5 -37.04 -56.94 -27.36
N LEU A 6 -37.05 -56.26 -26.21
CA LEU A 6 -37.02 -56.83 -24.86
C LEU A 6 -35.68 -57.36 -24.33
N GLN A 7 -34.90 -56.49 -23.68
CA GLN A 7 -34.09 -56.84 -22.51
C GLN A 7 -34.07 -55.64 -21.54
N VAL A 8 -35.11 -55.54 -20.72
CA VAL A 8 -35.17 -54.69 -19.52
C VAL A 8 -35.57 -55.62 -18.39
N LEU A 9 -34.57 -56.17 -17.68
CA LEU A 9 -34.58 -56.63 -16.27
C LEU A 9 -33.46 -57.66 -16.11
N CYS A 10 -32.29 -57.21 -15.67
CA CYS A 10 -31.36 -57.96 -14.82
C CYS A 10 -30.11 -57.10 -14.64
N LEU A 11 -30.18 -56.16 -13.70
CA LEU A 11 -29.05 -55.59 -12.94
C LEU A 11 -29.62 -54.64 -11.87
N PHE A 12 -30.56 -55.18 -11.08
CA PHE A 12 -30.79 -54.73 -9.71
C PHE A 12 -29.82 -55.55 -8.84
N PHE A 13 -29.17 -54.90 -7.87
CA PHE A 13 -28.05 -55.37 -7.06
C PHE A 13 -26.66 -55.22 -7.68
N VAL A 14 -26.14 -53.99 -7.67
CA VAL A 14 -24.98 -53.57 -6.87
C VAL A 14 -24.88 -52.07 -7.11
N PHE A 15 -25.27 -51.24 -6.13
CA PHE A 15 -24.75 -49.89 -5.84
C PHE A 15 -25.59 -49.29 -4.70
N LEU A 16 -25.71 -50.05 -3.61
CA LEU A 16 -25.88 -49.47 -2.27
C LEU A 16 -24.46 -49.13 -1.79
N ASN A 17 -23.89 -48.06 -2.32
CA ASN A 17 -22.83 -47.33 -1.64
C ASN A 17 -23.36 -45.92 -1.47
N GLY A 18 -23.52 -45.52 -0.21
CA GLY A 18 -24.10 -44.25 0.17
C GLY A 18 -23.53 -43.12 -0.66
N PHE A 19 -24.42 -42.24 -1.12
CA PHE A 19 -24.04 -40.85 -1.35
C PHE A 19 -23.58 -40.30 -0.01
N SER A 20 -22.32 -40.56 0.34
CA SER A 20 -21.56 -39.68 1.20
C SER A 20 -21.72 -38.32 0.54
N GLN A 21 -22.47 -37.43 1.17
CA GLN A 21 -22.32 -36.00 0.92
C GLN A 21 -20.83 -35.75 1.04
N ASN A 22 -20.14 -35.63 -0.09
CA ASN A 22 -18.81 -35.07 -0.11
C ASN A 22 -19.00 -33.68 0.46
N LYS A 23 -18.75 -33.53 1.76
CA LYS A 23 -18.55 -32.24 2.40
C LYS A 23 -17.59 -31.54 1.47
N ILE A 24 -18.10 -30.53 0.76
CA ILE A 24 -17.24 -29.59 0.08
C ILE A 24 -16.53 -28.91 1.25
N ASN A 25 -15.34 -29.40 1.59
CA ASN A 25 -14.42 -28.73 2.49
C ASN A 25 -14.03 -27.44 1.77
N LEU A 26 -14.86 -26.41 1.90
CA LEU A 26 -14.68 -25.09 1.28
C LEU A 26 -13.37 -24.43 1.74
N PHE A 27 -12.85 -24.90 2.88
CA PHE A 27 -11.55 -24.56 3.40
C PHE A 27 -10.75 -25.85 3.46
N SER A 28 -9.74 -25.95 2.59
CA SER A 28 -8.73 -26.99 2.73
C SER A 28 -8.10 -26.84 4.10
N GLU A 29 -8.22 -27.85 4.96
CA GLU A 29 -7.40 -28.02 6.16
C GLU A 29 -5.94 -28.10 5.71
N ILE A 30 -5.30 -26.94 5.61
CA ILE A 30 -3.87 -26.83 5.43
C ILE A 30 -3.34 -26.26 6.73
N ASN A 31 -2.96 -27.16 7.64
CA ASN A 31 -2.02 -26.83 8.70
C ASN A 31 -0.67 -26.55 8.03
N TYR A 32 -0.46 -25.31 7.61
CA TYR A 32 0.90 -24.80 7.55
C TYR A 32 1.42 -24.69 8.98
N ASN A 33 2.74 -24.71 9.17
CA ASN A 33 3.31 -24.25 10.43
C ASN A 33 2.77 -22.84 10.68
N SER A 34 2.42 -22.53 11.94
CA SER A 34 2.00 -21.19 12.33
C SER A 34 2.99 -20.16 11.78
N ILE A 35 2.49 -19.10 11.14
CA ILE A 35 3.34 -18.03 10.61
C ILE A 35 4.18 -17.48 11.79
N PRO A 36 5.52 -17.43 11.68
CA PRO A 36 6.35 -16.88 12.74
C PRO A 36 5.89 -15.47 13.12
N SER A 37 5.91 -15.15 14.41
CA SER A 37 5.56 -13.82 14.91
C SER A 37 6.58 -12.79 14.44
N VAL A 38 6.12 -11.54 14.24
CA VAL A 38 7.01 -10.40 14.02
C VAL A 38 8.02 -10.28 15.15
N SER A 39 9.31 -10.29 14.79
CA SER A 39 10.44 -10.13 15.71
C SER A 39 11.53 -9.26 15.09
N LEU A 40 12.20 -8.46 15.93
CA LEU A 40 13.40 -7.71 15.57
C LEU A 40 14.70 -8.32 16.12
N SER A 41 14.63 -9.45 16.84
CA SER A 41 15.77 -10.01 17.57
C SER A 41 16.96 -10.45 16.69
N GLU A 42 16.70 -10.77 15.43
CA GLU A 42 17.71 -11.23 14.45
C GLU A 42 18.35 -10.08 13.65
N TYR A 43 17.89 -8.85 13.84
CA TYR A 43 18.33 -7.69 13.05
C TYR A 43 19.09 -6.69 13.92
N LYS A 44 19.92 -5.87 13.26
CA LYS A 44 20.40 -4.63 13.87
C LYS A 44 19.24 -3.68 14.10
N SER A 45 19.35 -2.87 15.16
CA SER A 45 18.30 -1.90 15.43
C SER A 45 18.30 -0.82 14.37
N VAL A 46 17.12 -0.48 13.84
CA VAL A 46 16.97 0.68 12.94
C VAL A 46 17.37 1.99 13.62
N GLN A 47 17.36 2.03 14.96
CA GLN A 47 17.87 3.16 15.75
C GLN A 47 19.40 3.36 15.61
N GLU A 48 20.11 2.44 14.96
CA GLU A 48 21.53 2.59 14.59
C GLU A 48 21.75 3.30 13.23
N ARG A 49 20.69 3.68 12.49
CA ARG A 49 20.84 4.57 11.31
C ARG A 49 21.44 5.90 11.73
N ASP A 50 22.02 6.61 10.75
CA ASP A 50 22.66 7.90 10.97
C ASP A 50 21.71 8.93 11.61
N SER A 51 22.12 9.45 12.76
CA SER A 51 21.41 10.50 13.52
C SER A 51 21.15 11.79 12.74
N LYS A 52 21.84 12.00 11.61
CA LYS A 52 21.53 13.07 10.66
C LYS A 52 20.11 12.94 10.11
N TYR A 53 19.57 11.74 10.01
CA TYR A 53 18.26 11.48 9.40
C TYR A 53 17.17 11.11 10.41
N GLN A 54 17.52 10.71 11.63
CA GLN A 54 16.56 10.27 12.65
C GLN A 54 16.97 10.68 14.08
N ASN A 55 16.02 10.80 15.00
CA ASN A 55 16.28 10.76 16.44
C ASN A 55 16.30 9.31 16.96
N PRO A 56 17.45 8.77 17.41
CA PRO A 56 17.54 7.38 17.88
C PRO A 56 16.75 7.09 19.18
N ASN A 57 16.20 8.11 19.82
CA ASN A 57 15.38 7.99 21.04
C ASN A 57 13.87 7.97 20.76
N ILE A 58 13.47 8.07 19.49
CA ILE A 58 12.08 8.00 19.04
C ILE A 58 11.98 6.86 18.04
N ALA A 59 10.98 6.00 18.20
CA ALA A 59 10.67 4.97 17.23
C ALA A 59 9.41 5.40 16.48
N LEU A 60 9.57 5.92 15.27
CA LEU A 60 8.46 6.43 14.47
C LEU A 60 8.06 5.42 13.39
N GLY A 61 6.86 4.86 13.54
CA GLY A 61 6.28 3.97 12.56
C GLY A 61 5.21 4.64 11.71
N ILE A 62 5.11 4.27 10.43
CA ILE A 62 4.00 4.58 9.56
C ILE A 62 3.30 3.33 9.03
N GLY A 63 1.97 3.30 9.13
CA GLY A 63 1.10 2.31 8.51
C GLY A 63 0.42 2.91 7.29
N ILE A 64 0.49 2.26 6.12
CA ILE A 64 -0.12 2.77 4.89
C ILE A 64 -1.13 1.76 4.36
N SER A 65 -2.39 2.19 4.27
CA SER A 65 -3.48 1.28 3.93
C SER A 65 -3.50 0.85 2.47
N GLY A 66 -4.21 -0.25 2.21
CA GLY A 66 -4.59 -0.68 0.87
C GLY A 66 -5.67 0.18 0.24
N GLY A 67 -5.90 -0.03 -1.06
CA GLY A 67 -6.87 0.73 -1.87
C GLY A 67 -6.46 0.98 -3.31
N GLY A 68 -5.65 0.10 -3.91
CA GLY A 68 -5.20 0.20 -5.30
C GLY A 68 -4.49 1.53 -5.60
N SER A 69 -4.65 2.04 -6.83
CA SER A 69 -3.97 3.26 -7.27
C SER A 69 -4.40 4.51 -6.49
N ARG A 70 -5.65 4.55 -5.99
CA ARG A 70 -6.09 5.61 -5.08
C ARG A 70 -5.19 5.69 -3.85
N ALA A 71 -4.95 4.56 -3.20
CA ALA A 71 -4.08 4.50 -2.02
C ALA A 71 -2.64 4.85 -2.37
N GLN A 72 -2.13 4.37 -3.51
CA GLN A 72 -0.79 4.72 -3.99
C GLN A 72 -0.60 6.23 -4.11
N PHE A 73 -1.48 6.94 -4.82
CA PHE A 73 -1.27 8.37 -5.10
C PHE A 73 -1.65 9.27 -3.94
N PHE A 74 -2.69 8.95 -3.16
CA PHE A 74 -2.99 9.71 -1.95
C PHE A 74 -1.84 9.60 -0.93
N SER A 75 -1.39 8.37 -0.64
CA SER A 75 -0.28 8.19 0.30
C SER A 75 1.03 8.77 -0.23
N MET A 76 1.29 8.74 -1.54
CA MET A 76 2.42 9.48 -2.13
C MET A 76 2.31 10.98 -1.84
N GLY A 77 1.12 11.57 -2.01
CA GLY A 77 0.85 12.96 -1.62
C GLY A 77 1.13 13.21 -0.14
N VAL A 78 0.75 12.29 0.74
CA VAL A 78 1.09 12.38 2.16
C VAL A 78 2.60 12.35 2.38
N LEU A 79 3.34 11.40 1.80
CA LEU A 79 4.80 11.34 1.92
C LEU A 79 5.48 12.64 1.45
N LEU A 80 5.03 13.21 0.32
CA LEU A 80 5.49 14.51 -0.18
C LEU A 80 5.22 15.63 0.84
N GLY A 81 4.04 15.64 1.46
CA GLY A 81 3.69 16.61 2.50
C GLY A 81 4.44 16.42 3.82
N LEU A 82 4.75 15.18 4.21
CA LEU A 82 5.55 14.88 5.41
C LEU A 82 6.98 15.40 5.28
N GLU A 83 7.58 15.38 4.09
CA GLU A 83 8.91 15.98 3.87
C GLU A 83 8.91 17.49 4.15
N GLU A 84 7.78 18.18 3.95
CA GLU A 84 7.68 19.61 4.14
C GLU A 84 7.50 20.02 5.61
N ILE A 85 7.35 19.04 6.52
CA ILE A 85 7.23 19.26 7.95
C ILE A 85 8.62 19.16 8.58
N GLN A 86 9.24 20.31 8.80
CA GLN A 86 10.55 20.40 9.44
C GLN A 86 10.46 20.25 10.97
N GLU A 87 11.45 19.55 11.54
CA GLU A 87 11.69 19.55 12.97
C GLU A 87 12.30 20.88 13.40
N ASN A 88 11.92 21.39 14.57
CA ASN A 88 12.44 22.68 15.04
C ASN A 88 13.94 22.54 15.37
N ASN A 89 14.79 23.34 14.72
CA ASN A 89 16.25 23.46 14.93
C ASN A 89 17.15 22.36 14.32
N LEU A 90 16.64 21.49 13.45
CA LEU A 90 17.45 20.48 12.76
C LEU A 90 17.19 20.49 11.25
N GLN A 91 18.16 20.03 10.46
CA GLN A 91 18.03 19.82 9.00
C GLN A 91 17.16 18.59 8.67
N ARG A 92 16.32 18.12 9.61
CA ARG A 92 15.50 16.92 9.51
C ARG A 92 14.04 17.29 9.24
N ASN A 93 13.34 16.40 8.55
CA ASN A 93 11.91 16.51 8.32
C ASN A 93 11.20 15.25 8.82
N PHE A 94 9.88 15.32 8.93
CA PHE A 94 9.08 14.20 9.43
C PHE A 94 9.30 12.93 8.60
N LEU A 95 9.43 13.04 7.28
CA LEU A 95 9.62 11.89 6.40
C LEU A 95 10.95 11.16 6.67
N SER A 96 12.05 11.88 6.95
CA SER A 96 13.34 11.27 7.26
C SER A 96 13.36 10.54 8.61
N GLU A 97 12.57 11.00 9.58
CA GLU A 97 12.45 10.44 10.93
C GLU A 97 11.76 9.06 10.96
N ILE A 98 11.07 8.66 9.90
CA ILE A 98 10.33 7.39 9.89
C ILE A 98 11.32 6.21 9.94
N ASP A 99 11.11 5.30 10.89
CA ASP A 99 11.91 4.09 11.12
C ASP A 99 11.27 2.84 10.54
N TYR A 100 9.94 2.78 10.56
CA TYR A 100 9.19 1.59 10.20
C TYR A 100 8.07 1.92 9.22
N PHE A 101 7.99 1.19 8.12
CA PHE A 101 6.87 1.21 7.18
C PHE A 101 6.15 -0.14 7.24
N SER A 102 4.87 -0.14 7.62
CA SER A 102 3.98 -1.28 7.48
C SER A 102 2.95 -0.98 6.40
N THR A 103 2.98 -1.73 5.31
CA THR A 103 2.25 -1.34 4.08
C THR A 103 1.39 -2.46 3.55
N VAL A 104 0.30 -2.07 2.87
CA VAL A 104 -0.69 -2.97 2.30
C VAL A 104 -1.05 -2.52 0.89
N SER A 105 -1.10 -3.45 -0.06
CA SER A 105 -1.59 -3.23 -1.43
C SER A 105 -1.04 -1.96 -2.08
N GLY A 106 -1.90 -1.04 -2.52
CA GLY A 106 -1.53 0.29 -3.06
C GLY A 106 -0.52 1.09 -2.22
N GLY A 107 -0.57 1.00 -0.89
CA GLY A 107 0.39 1.65 0.01
C GLY A 107 1.81 1.09 -0.09
N CYS A 108 1.98 -0.15 -0.55
CA CYS A 108 3.31 -0.71 -0.82
C CYS A 108 4.00 -0.03 -2.01
N TYR A 109 3.22 0.45 -2.99
CA TYR A 109 3.77 1.11 -4.18
C TYR A 109 4.37 2.46 -3.84
N SER A 110 3.70 3.26 -3.00
CA SER A 110 4.18 4.59 -2.61
C SER A 110 5.43 4.51 -1.72
N ALA A 111 5.39 3.70 -0.66
CA ALA A 111 6.55 3.49 0.21
C ALA A 111 7.72 2.83 -0.53
N GLY A 112 7.43 1.80 -1.34
CA GLY A 112 8.45 1.11 -2.14
C GLY A 112 9.13 2.04 -3.13
N TYR A 113 8.38 2.91 -3.81
CA TYR A 113 8.94 3.95 -4.67
C TYR A 113 9.82 4.90 -3.86
N TYR A 114 9.30 5.52 -2.79
CA TYR A 114 10.05 6.47 -1.97
C TYR A 114 11.38 5.87 -1.48
N LEU A 115 11.34 4.69 -0.87
CA LEU A 115 12.53 4.03 -0.32
C LEU A 115 13.54 3.61 -1.39
N THR A 116 13.07 3.27 -2.59
CA THR A 116 13.95 3.00 -3.73
C THR A 116 14.68 4.26 -4.18
N ILE A 117 13.97 5.39 -4.27
CA ILE A 117 14.57 6.69 -4.62
C ILE A 117 15.51 7.16 -3.51
N LEU A 118 15.13 6.97 -2.23
CA LEU A 118 15.95 7.29 -1.08
C LEU A 118 17.29 6.55 -1.16
N LYS A 119 17.26 5.22 -1.36
CA LYS A 119 18.44 4.38 -1.48
C LYS A 119 19.35 4.80 -2.63
N ASN A 120 18.79 4.98 -3.82
CA ASN A 120 19.58 5.05 -5.05
C ASN A 120 19.85 6.48 -5.52
N LYS A 121 19.20 7.50 -4.94
CA LYS A 121 19.30 8.89 -5.39
C LYS A 121 19.45 9.90 -4.27
N LEU A 122 18.46 10.04 -3.39
CA LEU A 122 18.39 11.22 -2.49
C LEU A 122 19.63 11.38 -1.61
N TYR A 123 20.14 10.27 -1.09
CA TYR A 123 21.33 10.29 -0.25
C TYR A 123 22.63 10.61 -0.99
N TYR A 124 22.69 10.42 -2.31
CA TYR A 124 23.87 10.71 -3.13
C TYR A 124 23.81 12.08 -3.80
N ASP A 125 22.64 12.46 -4.31
CA ASP A 125 22.45 13.64 -5.16
C ASP A 125 22.15 14.92 -4.33
N ASN A 126 22.09 14.80 -2.99
CA ASN A 126 21.79 15.89 -2.05
C ASN A 126 20.54 16.71 -2.46
N CYS A 127 19.50 16.00 -2.89
CA CYS A 127 18.21 16.58 -3.28
C CYS A 127 17.08 16.04 -2.39
N THR A 128 16.04 16.84 -2.23
CA THR A 128 14.83 16.42 -1.51
C THR A 128 13.97 15.50 -2.38
N PHE A 129 13.12 14.72 -1.75
CA PHE A 129 12.15 13.85 -2.41
C PHE A 129 11.17 14.67 -3.25
N ASN A 130 10.66 15.81 -2.78
CA ASN A 130 9.82 16.72 -3.53
C ASN A 130 10.54 17.31 -4.75
N GLU A 131 11.81 17.71 -4.61
CA GLU A 131 12.61 18.16 -5.76
C GLU A 131 12.76 17.05 -6.78
N PHE A 132 13.12 15.83 -6.37
CA PHE A 132 13.24 14.69 -7.28
C PHE A 132 11.91 14.37 -7.95
N TYR A 133 10.85 14.17 -7.16
CA TYR A 133 9.53 13.76 -7.62
C TYR A 133 8.98 14.77 -8.64
N PHE A 134 9.07 16.08 -8.36
CA PHE A 134 8.53 17.08 -9.27
C PHE A 134 9.46 17.47 -10.43
N SER A 135 10.80 17.39 -10.28
CA SER A 135 11.76 17.75 -11.34
C SER A 135 11.87 16.72 -12.46
N LYS A 136 11.64 15.43 -12.17
CA LYS A 136 11.76 14.33 -13.14
C LYS A 136 10.41 14.02 -13.79
N ALA A 137 9.74 15.06 -14.28
CA ALA A 137 8.36 14.99 -14.77
C ALA A 137 8.10 13.98 -15.90
N ASP A 138 9.13 13.38 -16.50
CA ASP A 138 8.98 12.57 -17.70
C ASP A 138 9.66 11.20 -17.62
N ALA A 139 10.97 11.13 -17.37
CA ALA A 139 11.68 9.84 -17.47
C ALA A 139 11.26 8.81 -16.41
N TYR A 140 10.86 9.26 -15.21
CA TYR A 140 10.45 8.38 -14.11
C TYR A 140 8.95 8.45 -13.84
N LYS A 141 8.30 9.61 -14.07
CA LYS A 141 6.84 9.73 -14.01
C LYS A 141 6.15 9.00 -15.16
N ASP A 142 6.69 8.98 -16.39
CA ASP A 142 6.04 8.24 -17.51
C ASP A 142 5.92 6.73 -17.23
N TYR A 143 6.81 6.14 -16.44
CA TYR A 143 6.69 4.72 -16.04
C TYR A 143 5.73 4.50 -14.88
N VAL A 144 5.66 5.45 -13.93
CA VAL A 144 4.62 5.48 -12.90
C VAL A 144 3.25 5.79 -13.51
N ASP A 145 3.16 6.53 -14.62
CA ASP A 145 1.94 6.76 -15.39
C ASP A 145 1.58 5.60 -16.30
N LYS A 146 2.56 4.87 -16.85
CA LYS A 146 2.33 3.57 -17.49
C LYS A 146 1.83 2.52 -16.51
N SER A 147 2.01 2.70 -15.20
CA SER A 147 1.29 1.90 -14.21
C SER A 147 -0.23 2.08 -14.33
N ALA A 148 -0.75 3.16 -14.94
CA ALA A 148 -2.16 3.26 -15.33
C ALA A 148 -2.57 2.27 -16.45
N ASN A 149 -1.61 1.72 -17.21
CA ASN A 149 -1.84 0.65 -18.19
C ASN A 149 -1.75 -0.76 -17.57
N ILE A 150 -2.41 -0.93 -16.42
CA ILE A 150 -2.72 -2.24 -15.80
C ILE A 150 -3.57 -3.16 -16.71
N LEU A 151 -3.95 -2.74 -17.92
CA LEU A 151 -4.44 -3.68 -18.94
C LEU A 151 -3.44 -4.81 -19.28
N SER A 152 -2.13 -4.60 -19.07
CA SER A 152 -1.14 -5.69 -19.18
C SER A 152 -1.13 -6.65 -17.99
N LEU A 153 -1.60 -6.21 -16.82
CA LEU A 153 -1.71 -6.97 -15.57
C LEU A 153 -3.08 -7.69 -15.45
N LEU A 154 -4.06 -7.30 -16.26
CA LEU A 154 -5.45 -7.76 -16.23
C LEU A 154 -5.73 -9.08 -16.96
N ASN A 155 -4.77 -9.66 -17.68
CA ASN A 155 -5.01 -10.95 -18.30
C ASN A 155 -4.77 -12.08 -17.29
N ASN A 156 -5.63 -12.17 -16.26
CA ASN A 156 -5.56 -13.17 -15.19
C ASN A 156 -5.37 -14.59 -15.75
N SER A 157 -6.01 -14.93 -16.87
CA SER A 157 -5.83 -16.23 -17.53
C SER A 157 -4.42 -16.42 -18.13
N ARG A 158 -3.76 -15.37 -18.62
CA ARG A 158 -2.39 -15.40 -19.13
C ARG A 158 -1.35 -15.30 -18.01
N ASN A 159 -1.57 -14.43 -17.02
CA ASN A 159 -0.73 -14.31 -15.82
C ASN A 159 -0.73 -15.58 -14.97
N GLU A 160 -1.87 -16.27 -14.83
CA GLU A 160 -1.90 -17.61 -14.21
C GLU A 160 -1.19 -18.67 -15.07
N LYS A 161 -1.24 -18.55 -16.41
CA LYS A 161 -0.49 -19.41 -17.35
C LYS A 161 1.01 -19.06 -17.40
N GLY A 162 1.43 -17.94 -16.82
CA GLY A 162 2.79 -17.40 -16.86
C GLY A 162 3.02 -16.62 -18.15
N ASP A 163 2.95 -15.29 -18.05
CA ASP A 163 3.30 -14.39 -19.15
C ASP A 163 4.82 -14.33 -19.36
N LYS A 164 5.25 -13.86 -20.54
CA LYS A 164 6.68 -13.65 -20.86
C LYS A 164 7.36 -12.65 -19.91
N ILE A 165 6.61 -11.67 -19.41
CA ILE A 165 7.07 -10.71 -18.39
C ILE A 165 6.17 -10.89 -17.17
N SER A 166 6.78 -11.32 -16.06
CA SER A 166 6.08 -11.51 -14.79
C SER A 166 5.57 -10.20 -14.19
N MET A 167 4.56 -10.29 -13.32
CA MET A 167 4.06 -9.14 -12.57
C MET A 167 5.17 -8.49 -11.72
N THR A 168 6.02 -9.30 -11.08
CA THR A 168 7.18 -8.80 -10.34
C THR A 168 8.16 -8.02 -11.20
N GLN A 169 8.43 -8.46 -12.43
CA GLN A 169 9.32 -7.75 -13.36
C GLN A 169 8.71 -6.44 -13.86
N ARG A 170 7.39 -6.39 -14.07
CA ARG A 170 6.71 -5.13 -14.39
C ARG A 170 6.82 -4.15 -13.23
N LEU A 171 6.59 -4.61 -12.01
CA LEU A 171 6.69 -3.77 -10.82
C LEU A 171 8.13 -3.28 -10.59
N ASP A 172 9.11 -4.15 -10.77
CA ASP A 172 10.53 -3.77 -10.76
C ASP A 172 10.78 -2.64 -11.76
N SER A 173 10.38 -2.80 -13.02
CA SER A 173 10.66 -1.82 -14.08
C SER A 173 9.87 -0.52 -13.91
N GLU A 174 8.58 -0.59 -13.60
CA GLU A 174 7.67 0.56 -13.63
C GLU A 174 7.67 1.36 -12.32
N VAL A 175 7.84 0.68 -11.17
CA VAL A 175 7.71 1.28 -9.84
C VAL A 175 9.08 1.40 -9.19
N LEU A 176 9.80 0.29 -9.02
CA LEU A 176 11.13 0.29 -8.36
C LEU A 176 12.27 0.65 -9.33
N GLN A 177 11.95 1.00 -10.57
CA GLN A 177 12.89 1.47 -11.58
C GLN A 177 14.08 0.52 -11.82
N TYR A 178 13.90 -0.79 -11.68
CA TYR A 178 14.89 -1.82 -11.98
C TYR A 178 14.48 -2.60 -13.24
N ASP A 179 15.34 -2.62 -14.26
CA ASP A 179 15.05 -3.32 -15.52
C ASP A 179 16.01 -4.49 -15.74
N ILE A 180 15.51 -5.71 -15.48
CA ILE A 180 16.28 -6.93 -15.70
C ILE A 180 16.50 -7.25 -17.20
N LEU A 181 15.64 -6.73 -18.09
CA LEU A 181 15.72 -6.99 -19.52
C LEU A 181 16.69 -6.04 -20.22
N ASN A 182 16.88 -4.84 -19.66
CA ASN A 182 17.88 -3.88 -20.09
C ASN A 182 18.67 -3.28 -18.90
N PRO A 183 19.62 -4.04 -18.32
CA PRO A 183 20.40 -3.58 -17.16
C PRO A 183 21.27 -2.35 -17.41
N GLU A 184 21.58 -2.06 -18.68
CA GLU A 184 22.36 -0.88 -19.10
C GLU A 184 21.48 0.36 -19.35
N ASN A 185 20.19 0.30 -19.02
CA ASN A 185 19.30 1.44 -19.15
C ASN A 185 19.77 2.59 -18.22
N PRO A 186 20.19 3.76 -18.78
CA PRO A 186 20.72 4.86 -17.98
C PRO A 186 19.65 5.51 -17.08
N ASP A 187 18.37 5.29 -17.38
CA ASP A 187 17.22 5.81 -16.63
C ASP A 187 16.69 4.83 -15.58
N LYS A 188 17.41 3.74 -15.28
CA LYS A 188 17.01 2.72 -14.30
C LYS A 188 18.14 2.44 -13.32
N PHE A 189 17.78 1.88 -12.17
CA PHE A 189 18.74 1.43 -11.17
C PHE A 189 19.33 0.07 -11.57
N LYS A 190 20.61 -0.11 -11.25
CA LYS A 190 21.37 -1.32 -11.59
C LYS A 190 21.07 -2.50 -10.66
N THR A 191 20.53 -2.23 -9.47
CA THR A 191 20.31 -3.23 -8.43
C THR A 191 18.84 -3.31 -8.06
N GLN A 192 18.32 -4.53 -8.01
CA GLN A 192 16.99 -4.82 -7.48
C GLN A 192 16.91 -4.50 -5.98
N MET A 193 15.73 -4.10 -5.51
CA MET A 193 15.44 -3.99 -4.08
C MET A 193 15.19 -5.38 -3.45
N LEU A 194 15.91 -5.68 -2.38
CA LEU A 194 15.81 -6.94 -1.63
C LEU A 194 15.39 -6.69 -0.18
N LEU A 195 14.90 -7.70 0.53
CA LEU A 195 14.63 -7.56 1.96
C LEU A 195 15.90 -7.23 2.76
N SER A 196 17.08 -7.68 2.33
CA SER A 196 18.37 -7.32 2.94
C SER A 196 18.70 -5.82 2.91
N ASP A 197 18.05 -5.03 2.05
CA ASP A 197 18.21 -3.57 2.04
C ASP A 197 17.56 -2.90 3.27
N PHE A 198 16.53 -3.55 3.83
CA PHE A 198 15.76 -3.05 4.98
C PHE A 198 16.12 -3.79 6.28
N PHE A 199 16.51 -5.05 6.17
CA PHE A 199 16.79 -5.93 7.31
C PHE A 199 18.27 -6.31 7.35
N VAL A 200 19.04 -5.56 8.14
CA VAL A 200 20.47 -5.87 8.34
C VAL A 200 20.62 -6.94 9.43
N PRO A 201 21.28 -8.09 9.17
CA PRO A 201 21.53 -9.10 10.20
C PRO A 201 22.27 -8.53 11.40
N LYS A 202 21.91 -8.96 12.62
CA LYS A 202 22.51 -8.49 13.87
C LYS A 202 24.04 -8.58 13.89
N GLU A 203 24.59 -9.68 13.35
CA GLU A 203 26.03 -9.95 13.30
C GLU A 203 26.76 -9.23 12.14
N SER A 204 26.02 -8.49 11.29
CA SER A 204 26.62 -7.76 10.17
C SER A 204 27.51 -6.63 10.65
N LYS A 205 28.57 -6.32 9.91
CA LYS A 205 29.38 -5.11 10.15
C LYS A 205 28.71 -3.85 9.58
N SER A 206 27.83 -4.00 8.59
CA SER A 206 27.10 -2.88 7.98
C SER A 206 26.12 -2.25 8.97
N GLN A 207 25.90 -0.95 8.87
CA GLN A 207 24.85 -0.28 9.61
C GLN A 207 23.54 -0.28 8.82
N PRO A 208 22.37 -0.29 9.48
CA PRO A 208 21.11 0.01 8.82
C PRO A 208 21.18 1.37 8.14
N TYR A 209 20.64 1.44 6.93
CA TYR A 209 20.67 2.64 6.10
C TYR A 209 19.27 3.14 5.76
N LEU A 210 18.35 2.21 5.48
CA LEU A 210 16.95 2.51 5.20
C LEU A 210 16.08 2.20 6.44
N PRO A 211 14.94 2.89 6.57
CA PRO A 211 13.84 2.46 7.43
C PRO A 211 13.46 1.00 7.12
N ILE A 212 12.98 0.26 8.11
CA ILE A 212 12.47 -1.10 7.90
C ILE A 212 11.13 -1.03 7.17
N MET A 213 11.03 -1.67 6.00
CA MET A 213 9.76 -1.82 5.28
C MET A 213 9.24 -3.25 5.38
N VAL A 214 7.97 -3.38 5.77
CA VAL A 214 7.22 -4.63 5.76
C VAL A 214 5.98 -4.46 4.88
N ALA A 215 5.89 -5.23 3.80
CA ALA A 215 4.63 -5.44 3.10
C ALA A 215 3.85 -6.57 3.79
N ASN A 216 2.53 -6.46 3.85
CA ASN A 216 1.67 -7.46 4.49
C ASN A 216 0.83 -8.17 3.44
N GLY A 217 0.92 -9.50 3.38
CA GLY A 217 0.01 -10.34 2.59
C GLY A 217 -0.96 -11.10 3.50
N THR A 218 -1.92 -11.78 2.88
CA THR A 218 -2.84 -12.69 3.59
C THR A 218 -2.70 -14.10 3.03
N ALA A 219 -2.44 -15.07 3.89
CA ALA A 219 -2.48 -16.48 3.54
C ALA A 219 -3.91 -16.85 3.12
N TYR A 220 -4.08 -17.25 1.87
CA TYR A 220 -5.40 -17.49 1.26
C TYR A 220 -6.21 -18.56 1.99
N ASN A 221 -5.53 -19.54 2.58
CA ASN A 221 -6.17 -20.76 3.07
C ASN A 221 -6.77 -20.61 4.48
N ASN A 222 -6.17 -19.76 5.32
CA ASN A 222 -6.56 -19.58 6.73
C ASN A 222 -6.77 -18.10 7.12
N GLY A 223 -6.54 -17.16 6.21
CA GLY A 223 -6.70 -15.73 6.46
C GLY A 223 -5.64 -15.13 7.38
N GLU A 224 -4.59 -15.87 7.73
CA GLU A 224 -3.53 -15.34 8.57
C GLU A 224 -2.69 -14.30 7.80
N ARG A 225 -2.24 -13.28 8.52
CA ARG A 225 -1.37 -12.23 7.99
C ARG A 225 0.05 -12.79 7.79
N ILE A 226 0.65 -12.51 6.64
CA ILE A 226 2.06 -12.76 6.32
C ILE A 226 2.80 -11.42 6.21
N PRO A 227 3.50 -10.99 7.27
CA PRO A 227 4.47 -9.90 7.18
C PRO A 227 5.72 -10.39 6.44
N PHE A 228 6.09 -9.75 5.35
CA PHE A 228 7.26 -10.14 4.56
C PHE A 228 8.56 -9.67 5.25
N MET A 229 9.08 -10.50 6.15
CA MET A 229 10.33 -10.30 6.88
C MET A 229 11.27 -11.50 6.67
N PRO A 230 12.60 -11.34 6.68
CA PRO A 230 13.53 -12.45 6.44
C PRO A 230 13.28 -13.71 7.28
N HIS A 231 13.14 -13.61 8.60
CA HIS A 231 12.88 -14.77 9.45
C HIS A 231 11.53 -15.44 9.17
N ILE A 232 10.50 -14.67 8.76
CA ILE A 232 9.19 -15.19 8.38
C ILE A 232 9.30 -15.95 7.06
N ILE A 233 9.94 -15.38 6.04
CA ILE A 233 10.16 -16.04 4.74
C ILE A 233 10.96 -17.33 4.89
N LYS A 234 12.03 -17.29 5.70
CA LYS A 234 12.81 -18.48 6.05
C LYS A 234 11.96 -19.52 6.76
N GLY A 235 11.14 -19.11 7.74
CA GLY A 235 10.26 -20.00 8.50
C GLY A 235 9.16 -20.66 7.65
N LEU A 236 8.72 -19.99 6.57
CA LEU A 236 7.80 -20.54 5.58
C LEU A 236 8.43 -21.60 4.66
N ASN A 237 9.76 -21.78 4.69
CA ASN A 237 10.49 -22.78 3.89
C ASN A 237 10.20 -22.69 2.38
N LEU A 238 10.09 -21.47 1.83
CA LEU A 238 9.79 -21.26 0.42
C LEU A 238 10.96 -21.77 -0.44
N ASN A 239 10.68 -22.59 -1.46
CA ASN A 239 11.71 -23.16 -2.34
C ASN A 239 11.53 -22.82 -3.83
N SER A 240 10.40 -22.24 -4.20
CA SER A 240 10.10 -21.88 -5.57
C SER A 240 9.01 -20.81 -5.63
N SER A 241 9.11 -19.93 -6.62
CA SER A 241 7.98 -19.09 -7.02
C SER A 241 7.24 -19.76 -8.17
N LEU A 242 5.92 -19.83 -8.05
CA LEU A 242 5.01 -20.36 -9.07
C LEU A 242 4.27 -19.16 -9.70
N ALA A 243 2.99 -19.29 -10.05
CA ALA A 243 2.23 -18.18 -10.64
C ALA A 243 2.02 -17.01 -9.64
N PRO A 244 1.91 -15.76 -10.11
CA PRO A 244 2.00 -15.32 -11.52
C PRO A 244 3.44 -15.12 -12.03
N ASN A 245 4.46 -15.34 -11.21
CA ASN A 245 5.81 -14.87 -11.52
C ASN A 245 6.69 -15.91 -12.22
N LYS A 246 6.64 -17.17 -11.77
CA LYS A 246 7.44 -18.32 -12.23
C LYS A 246 8.95 -18.06 -12.32
N ALA A 247 9.48 -17.05 -11.62
CA ALA A 247 10.90 -16.75 -11.63
C ALA A 247 11.64 -17.55 -10.54
N ILE A 248 12.95 -17.69 -10.72
CA ILE A 248 13.81 -18.32 -9.72
C ILE A 248 13.92 -17.38 -8.52
N ILE A 249 13.70 -17.91 -7.32
CA ILE A 249 14.05 -17.23 -6.07
C ILE A 249 15.40 -17.76 -5.56
N PRO A 250 16.27 -16.91 -5.00
CA PRO A 250 17.53 -17.38 -4.42
C PRO A 250 17.28 -18.40 -3.31
N LEU A 251 18.09 -19.46 -3.27
CA LEU A 251 17.99 -20.52 -2.26
C LEU A 251 19.33 -20.70 -1.56
N ASN A 252 19.29 -21.00 -0.26
CA ASN A 252 20.46 -21.39 0.52
C ASN A 252 20.79 -22.89 0.32
N GLU A 253 21.81 -23.38 1.05
CA GLU A 253 22.24 -24.78 1.06
C GLU A 253 21.11 -25.78 1.40
N ASN A 254 20.15 -25.34 2.21
CA ASN A 254 18.97 -26.11 2.57
C ASN A 254 17.88 -26.08 1.48
N LYS A 255 18.15 -25.52 0.30
CA LYS A 255 17.21 -25.42 -0.82
C LYS A 255 15.91 -24.69 -0.42
N ILE A 256 16.00 -23.70 0.47
CA ILE A 256 14.94 -22.76 0.83
C ILE A 256 15.47 -21.33 0.68
N ASN A 257 14.60 -20.36 0.50
CA ASN A 257 14.98 -18.95 0.54
C ASN A 257 15.38 -18.57 1.99
N ASP A 258 16.47 -17.81 2.13
CA ASP A 258 17.00 -17.39 3.43
C ASP A 258 16.28 -16.16 4.01
N GLY A 259 15.34 -15.59 3.26
CA GLY A 259 14.60 -14.39 3.59
C GLY A 259 15.32 -13.09 3.24
N TYR A 260 16.63 -12.99 3.43
CA TYR A 260 17.39 -11.78 3.15
C TYR A 260 17.48 -11.48 1.65
N ASN A 261 17.72 -12.51 0.83
CA ASN A 261 17.82 -12.37 -0.62
C ASN A 261 16.45 -12.46 -1.32
N PHE A 262 15.36 -12.32 -0.57
CA PHE A 262 14.02 -12.29 -1.13
C PHE A 262 13.74 -10.93 -1.79
N PRO A 263 13.32 -10.88 -3.06
CA PRO A 263 13.07 -9.59 -3.71
C PRO A 263 11.84 -8.88 -3.16
N LEU A 264 11.96 -7.57 -2.93
CA LEU A 264 10.86 -6.75 -2.40
C LEU A 264 9.61 -6.83 -3.30
N THR A 265 9.80 -6.95 -4.62
CA THR A 265 8.69 -7.00 -5.57
C THR A 265 7.75 -8.17 -5.35
N TYR A 266 8.24 -9.30 -4.86
CA TYR A 266 7.36 -10.42 -4.48
C TYR A 266 6.46 -10.07 -3.30
N ALA A 267 7.00 -9.36 -2.31
CA ALA A 267 6.27 -8.91 -1.14
C ALA A 267 5.17 -7.90 -1.53
N ILE A 268 5.52 -6.91 -2.35
CA ILE A 268 4.55 -5.91 -2.87
C ILE A 268 3.49 -6.57 -3.75
N THR A 269 3.89 -7.47 -4.66
CA THR A 269 2.96 -8.19 -5.54
C THR A 269 1.96 -9.02 -4.74
N ALA A 270 2.44 -9.77 -3.73
CA ALA A 270 1.58 -10.58 -2.88
C ALA A 270 0.63 -9.71 -2.04
N SER A 271 1.14 -8.63 -1.45
CA SER A 271 0.37 -7.64 -0.69
C SER A 271 -0.75 -6.96 -1.51
N SER A 272 -0.62 -6.96 -2.84
CA SER A 272 -1.54 -6.30 -3.77
C SER A 272 -2.43 -7.28 -4.55
N ALA A 273 -2.32 -8.59 -4.30
CA ALA A 273 -3.02 -9.63 -5.06
C ALA A 273 -4.50 -9.74 -4.68
N PHE A 274 -5.28 -8.69 -4.94
CA PHE A 274 -6.68 -8.59 -4.51
C PHE A 274 -7.54 -9.61 -5.25
N PRO A 275 -8.30 -10.47 -4.55
CA PRO A 275 -9.15 -11.49 -5.18
C PRO A 275 -10.06 -10.87 -6.24
N GLY A 276 -10.14 -11.50 -7.42
CA GLY A 276 -10.97 -11.02 -8.54
C GLY A 276 -10.33 -9.97 -9.44
N VAL A 277 -9.33 -9.25 -8.92
CA VAL A 277 -8.67 -8.14 -9.60
C VAL A 277 -7.28 -8.55 -10.07
N LEU A 278 -6.46 -9.11 -9.17
CA LEU A 278 -5.11 -9.59 -9.45
C LEU A 278 -4.96 -11.08 -9.05
N PRO A 279 -4.10 -11.84 -9.75
CA PRO A 279 -3.92 -13.26 -9.46
C PRO A 279 -3.18 -13.44 -8.14
N LYS A 280 -3.64 -14.39 -7.32
CA LYS A 280 -2.93 -14.79 -6.08
C LYS A 280 -1.51 -15.25 -6.37
N VAL A 281 -0.58 -14.86 -5.50
CA VAL A 281 0.82 -15.30 -5.58
C VAL A 281 0.94 -16.70 -4.98
N LYS A 282 1.68 -17.58 -5.67
CA LYS A 282 1.81 -18.99 -5.33
C LYS A 282 3.29 -19.31 -5.10
N PHE A 283 3.60 -19.94 -3.97
CA PHE A 283 4.94 -20.41 -3.63
C PHE A 283 4.94 -21.91 -3.35
N GLY A 284 5.98 -22.61 -3.81
CA GLY A 284 6.27 -23.95 -3.36
C GLY A 284 6.93 -23.91 -1.98
N VAL A 285 6.54 -24.85 -1.12
CA VAL A 285 7.09 -25.01 0.22
C VAL A 285 7.88 -26.32 0.27
N LYS A 286 9.12 -26.26 0.75
CA LYS A 286 9.99 -27.45 0.81
C LYS A 286 9.33 -28.53 1.68
N ASN A 287 9.43 -29.78 1.22
CA ASN A 287 8.87 -30.97 1.89
C ASN A 287 7.35 -30.93 2.08
N GLN A 288 6.63 -30.08 1.35
CA GLN A 288 5.17 -30.05 1.33
C GLN A 288 4.66 -30.25 -0.09
N SER A 289 3.60 -31.05 -0.24
CA SER A 289 2.90 -31.22 -1.52
C SER A 289 1.95 -30.06 -1.83
N LYS A 290 1.65 -29.23 -0.83
CA LYS A 290 0.72 -28.10 -0.91
C LYS A 290 1.45 -26.80 -1.26
N ILE A 291 0.76 -25.92 -1.97
CA ILE A 291 1.26 -24.63 -2.43
C ILE A 291 0.75 -23.52 -1.50
N LEU A 292 1.65 -22.70 -0.99
CA LEU A 292 1.27 -21.50 -0.25
C LEU A 292 0.68 -20.49 -1.24
N CYS A 293 -0.57 -20.09 -1.01
CA CYS A 293 -1.24 -19.05 -1.78
C CYS A 293 -1.37 -17.81 -0.91
N ILE A 294 -0.94 -16.66 -1.45
CA ILE A 294 -1.01 -15.36 -0.78
C ILE A 294 -1.86 -14.42 -1.64
N ILE A 295 -2.79 -13.74 -0.98
CA ILE A 295 -3.63 -12.67 -1.54
C ILE A 295 -3.33 -11.35 -0.84
N ASP A 296 -4.01 -10.29 -1.28
CA ASP A 296 -3.90 -8.93 -0.76
C ASP A 296 -3.95 -8.87 0.78
N GLY A 297 -3.08 -8.03 1.35
CA GLY A 297 -2.98 -7.83 2.80
C GLY A 297 -4.26 -7.28 3.42
N GLY A 298 -5.07 -6.56 2.63
CA GLY A 298 -6.33 -5.97 3.06
C GLY A 298 -7.32 -6.95 3.65
N ALA A 299 -7.27 -8.21 3.22
CA ALA A 299 -8.12 -9.27 3.75
C ALA A 299 -7.82 -9.61 5.23
N SER A 300 -6.61 -9.39 5.72
CA SER A 300 -6.22 -9.67 7.12
C SER A 300 -6.03 -8.41 7.97
N ASP A 301 -5.42 -7.38 7.38
CA ASP A 301 -5.12 -6.09 8.00
C ASP A 301 -4.92 -5.04 6.89
N ASN A 302 -5.94 -4.23 6.61
CA ASN A 302 -5.89 -3.25 5.52
C ASN A 302 -5.09 -1.99 5.82
N THR A 303 -4.89 -1.62 7.08
CA THR A 303 -4.12 -0.41 7.46
C THR A 303 -2.67 -0.74 7.82
N GLY A 304 -2.34 -2.03 7.95
CA GLY A 304 -1.03 -2.51 8.35
C GLY A 304 -0.74 -2.29 9.84
N TYR A 305 -1.76 -2.00 10.64
CA TYR A 305 -1.60 -1.53 12.01
C TYR A 305 -1.02 -2.57 12.96
N LYS A 306 -1.40 -3.83 12.78
CA LYS A 306 -0.93 -4.90 13.67
C LYS A 306 0.58 -5.06 13.55
N THR A 307 1.09 -5.06 12.31
CA THR A 307 2.53 -5.26 12.05
C THR A 307 3.31 -4.06 12.53
N LEU A 308 2.79 -2.84 12.31
CA LEU A 308 3.44 -1.64 12.78
C LEU A 308 3.62 -1.62 14.30
N ILE A 309 2.53 -1.90 15.03
CA ILE A 309 2.55 -1.86 16.49
C ILE A 309 3.42 -3.00 17.05
N GLU A 310 3.43 -4.17 16.41
CA GLU A 310 4.35 -5.26 16.77
C GLU A 310 5.81 -4.87 16.53
N LEU A 311 6.15 -4.18 15.43
CA LEU A 311 7.51 -3.66 15.18
C LEU A 311 7.92 -2.67 16.27
N LEU A 312 7.06 -1.69 16.56
CA LEU A 312 7.30 -0.71 17.64
C LEU A 312 7.46 -1.40 18.99
N SER A 313 6.60 -2.37 19.32
CA SER A 313 6.72 -3.13 20.57
C SER A 313 8.03 -3.91 20.65
N ASN A 314 8.52 -4.45 19.54
CA ASN A 314 9.77 -5.21 19.47
C ASN A 314 11.02 -4.31 19.44
N ASP A 315 10.88 -2.99 19.19
CA ASP A 315 11.99 -2.06 19.36
C ASP A 315 12.32 -1.93 20.85
N SER A 316 13.46 -2.52 21.22
CA SER A 316 13.98 -2.55 22.60
C SER A 316 14.93 -1.40 22.89
N LYS A 317 15.28 -0.58 21.90
CA LYS A 317 16.17 0.58 22.06
C LYS A 317 15.41 1.83 22.49
N VAL A 318 14.14 1.93 22.13
CA VAL A 318 13.30 3.08 22.44
C VAL A 318 12.31 2.75 23.55
N ASP A 319 12.19 3.67 24.50
CA ASP A 319 11.25 3.60 25.62
C ASP A 319 9.80 3.75 25.11
N ASN A 320 8.83 3.05 25.71
CA ASN A 320 7.47 2.95 25.17
C ASN A 320 6.77 4.30 24.96
N LYS A 321 7.08 5.30 25.81
CA LYS A 321 6.57 6.68 25.69
C LYS A 321 7.03 7.41 24.43
N ASN A 322 8.12 6.97 23.80
CA ASN A 322 8.67 7.55 22.58
C ASN A 322 8.45 6.64 21.35
N LYS A 323 7.61 5.61 21.48
CA LYS A 323 7.13 4.81 20.34
C LYS A 323 5.90 5.49 19.77
N LYS A 324 5.95 5.86 18.49
CA LYS A 324 4.98 6.74 17.84
C LYS A 324 4.49 6.10 16.55
N ALA A 325 3.22 6.30 16.21
CA ALA A 325 2.62 5.73 15.01
C ALA A 325 1.85 6.77 14.20
N LEU A 326 2.03 6.76 12.88
CA LEU A 326 1.18 7.48 11.94
C LEU A 326 0.46 6.48 11.05
N PHE A 327 -0.85 6.60 10.88
CA PHE A 327 -1.60 5.78 9.94
C PHE A 327 -2.11 6.64 8.78
N ILE A 328 -1.75 6.25 7.55
CA ILE A 328 -2.32 6.81 6.34
C ILE A 328 -3.50 5.93 5.91
N ASP A 329 -4.70 6.43 6.15
CA ASP A 329 -5.95 5.84 5.73
C ASP A 329 -6.37 6.33 4.35
N CYS A 330 -6.23 5.44 3.37
CA CYS A 330 -6.62 5.67 1.98
C CYS A 330 -7.96 5.02 1.62
N LEU A 331 -8.73 4.55 2.62
CA LEU A 331 -10.05 3.97 2.35
C LEU A 331 -11.06 5.09 2.07
N GLY A 332 -11.47 5.20 0.80
CA GLY A 332 -12.56 6.06 0.37
C GLY A 332 -13.90 5.32 0.46
N GLN A 333 -14.99 6.09 0.63
CA GLN A 333 -16.35 5.54 0.70
C GLN A 333 -16.78 4.79 -0.57
N GLY A 334 -16.15 5.08 -1.73
CA GLY A 334 -16.24 4.38 -3.02
C GLY A 334 -17.54 3.59 -3.24
N LYS A 335 -18.42 4.09 -4.13
CA LYS A 335 -19.83 3.72 -4.35
C LYS A 335 -20.22 2.24 -4.51
N LYS A 336 -19.31 1.27 -4.37
CA LYS A 336 -19.71 -0.12 -4.14
C LYS A 336 -20.27 -0.26 -2.72
N GLU A 337 -21.53 0.13 -2.57
CA GLU A 337 -22.40 -0.58 -1.64
C GLU A 337 -22.27 -2.07 -1.96
N PRO A 338 -22.04 -2.93 -0.96
CA PRO A 338 -21.92 -4.34 -1.20
C PRO A 338 -23.29 -4.85 -1.65
N TYR A 339 -23.47 -5.00 -2.96
CA TYR A 339 -24.73 -5.37 -3.59
C TYR A 339 -25.32 -6.63 -2.96
N ILE A 340 -26.48 -6.49 -2.32
CA ILE A 340 -27.46 -7.59 -2.21
C ILE A 340 -28.42 -7.39 -3.37
N ASN A 341 -28.06 -7.90 -4.54
CA ASN A 341 -29.02 -8.12 -5.61
C ASN A 341 -29.51 -9.58 -5.53
N ASP A 342 -30.77 -9.83 -5.86
CA ASP A 342 -31.38 -11.18 -5.89
C ASP A 342 -30.79 -12.13 -6.95
N GLU A 343 -29.75 -11.69 -7.67
CA GLU A 343 -29.04 -12.51 -8.65
C GLU A 343 -28.14 -13.55 -7.98
N LYS A 344 -28.11 -14.78 -8.51
CA LYS A 344 -27.20 -15.84 -8.03
C LYS A 344 -25.74 -15.37 -8.11
N ILE A 345 -25.16 -15.05 -6.95
CA ILE A 345 -23.75 -14.69 -6.81
C ILE A 345 -22.89 -15.86 -7.31
N LYS A 346 -22.07 -15.61 -8.34
CA LYS A 346 -21.08 -16.58 -8.84
C LYS A 346 -19.98 -16.77 -7.77
N LEU A 347 -19.41 -17.97 -7.67
CA LEU A 347 -18.41 -18.31 -6.63
C LEU A 347 -17.21 -17.34 -6.56
N ILE A 348 -16.77 -16.82 -7.70
CA ILE A 348 -15.67 -15.82 -7.77
C ILE A 348 -16.11 -14.48 -7.17
N THR A 349 -17.33 -14.04 -7.52
CA THR A 349 -17.94 -12.82 -6.99
C THR A 349 -18.18 -12.93 -5.48
N LEU A 350 -18.49 -14.13 -4.97
CA LEU A 350 -18.65 -14.37 -3.53
C LEU A 350 -17.34 -14.13 -2.75
N LEU A 351 -16.19 -14.54 -3.30
CA LEU A 351 -14.88 -14.37 -2.68
C LEU A 351 -14.43 -12.90 -2.68
N GLU A 352 -14.63 -12.20 -3.80
CA GLU A 352 -14.43 -10.75 -3.91
C GLU A 352 -15.25 -10.02 -2.85
N THR A 353 -16.55 -10.36 -2.77
CA THR A 353 -17.52 -9.76 -1.87
C THR A 353 -17.14 -10.00 -0.40
N ALA A 354 -16.77 -11.23 -0.03
CA ALA A 354 -16.33 -11.56 1.31
C ALA A 354 -15.03 -10.82 1.71
N SER A 355 -14.09 -10.66 0.78
CA SER A 355 -12.87 -9.88 1.01
C SER A 355 -13.20 -8.40 1.24
N LEU A 356 -14.10 -7.82 0.45
CA LEU A 356 -14.57 -6.45 0.63
C LEU A 356 -15.26 -6.24 1.98
N TYR A 357 -16.16 -7.15 2.37
CA TYR A 357 -16.81 -7.10 3.69
C TYR A 357 -15.82 -7.17 4.84
N THR A 358 -14.78 -8.00 4.70
CA THR A 358 -13.74 -8.12 5.73
C THR A 358 -12.95 -6.81 5.87
N VAL A 359 -12.55 -6.20 4.75
CA VAL A 359 -11.89 -4.88 4.73
C VAL A 359 -12.77 -3.82 5.39
N GLN A 360 -14.05 -3.72 5.01
CA GLN A 360 -14.99 -2.75 5.58
C GLN A 360 -15.24 -2.95 7.08
N THR A 361 -15.37 -4.20 7.52
CA THR A 361 -15.58 -4.51 8.95
C THR A 361 -14.35 -4.12 9.77
N ARG A 362 -13.15 -4.46 9.28
CA ARG A 362 -11.89 -4.08 9.93
C ARG A 362 -11.67 -2.57 9.95
N TYR A 363 -12.16 -1.87 8.94
CA TYR A 363 -12.13 -0.42 8.91
C TYR A 363 -12.97 0.19 10.04
N MET A 364 -14.20 -0.30 10.25
CA MET A 364 -15.07 0.20 11.32
C MET A 364 -14.48 -0.01 12.73
N THR A 365 -13.64 -1.03 12.93
CA THR A 365 -13.01 -1.31 14.23
C THR A 365 -11.59 -0.76 14.35
N PHE A 366 -11.05 -0.11 13.31
CA PHE A 366 -9.63 0.22 13.20
C PHE A 366 -9.06 1.00 14.38
N GLU A 367 -9.63 2.16 14.73
CA GLU A 367 -9.10 2.99 15.81
C GLU A 367 -9.13 2.27 17.16
N ARG A 368 -10.25 1.58 17.46
CA ARG A 368 -10.37 0.80 18.68
C ARG A 368 -9.40 -0.38 18.73
N ASP A 369 -9.15 -1.03 17.59
CA ASP A 369 -8.15 -2.11 17.52
C ASP A 369 -6.72 -1.58 17.74
N VAL A 370 -6.40 -0.39 17.22
CA VAL A 370 -5.12 0.30 17.47
C VAL A 370 -4.96 0.62 18.93
N GLU A 371 -5.93 1.29 19.55
CA GLU A 371 -5.90 1.64 20.98
C GLU A 371 -5.71 0.41 21.86
N ASN A 372 -6.48 -0.66 21.61
CA ASN A 372 -6.37 -1.92 22.34
C ASN A 372 -4.96 -2.57 22.22
N LEU A 373 -4.31 -2.46 21.06
CA LEU A 373 -2.95 -2.98 20.88
C LEU A 373 -1.90 -2.09 21.54
N LEU A 374 -2.03 -0.77 21.43
CA LEU A 374 -1.15 0.18 22.11
C LEU A 374 -1.20 -0.04 23.63
N ASP A 375 -2.40 -0.15 24.21
CA ASP A 375 -2.60 -0.47 25.63
C ASP A 375 -1.98 -1.81 26.02
N ARG A 376 -2.19 -2.85 25.21
CA ARG A 376 -1.60 -4.18 25.45
C ARG A 376 -0.08 -4.12 25.52
N TYR A 377 0.55 -3.34 24.64
CA TYR A 377 2.00 -3.18 24.61
C TYR A 377 2.51 -2.02 25.49
N LYS A 378 1.63 -1.37 26.26
CA LYS A 378 1.94 -0.24 27.14
C LYS A 378 2.57 0.94 26.40
N ILE A 379 2.15 1.16 25.16
CA ILE A 379 2.47 2.37 24.37
C ILE A 379 1.32 3.35 24.59
N PRO A 380 1.58 4.63 24.94
CA PRO A 380 0.51 5.60 25.15
C PRO A 380 -0.41 5.73 23.94
N THR A 381 -1.73 5.72 24.13
CA THR A 381 -2.70 5.94 23.05
C THR A 381 -2.65 7.37 22.48
N SER A 382 -2.05 8.32 23.19
CA SER A 382 -1.74 9.66 22.66
C SER A 382 -0.63 9.66 21.60
N ASN A 383 0.09 8.53 21.42
CA ASN A 383 1.25 8.46 20.54
C ASN A 383 0.93 8.04 19.10
N TYR A 384 -0.33 8.12 18.67
CA TYR A 384 -0.65 7.90 17.27
C TYR A 384 -1.47 9.03 16.64
N GLN A 385 -1.37 9.14 15.32
CA GLN A 385 -2.20 10.01 14.49
C GLN A 385 -2.71 9.25 13.27
N VAL A 386 -3.82 9.73 12.72
CA VAL A 386 -4.41 9.22 11.48
C VAL A 386 -4.54 10.36 10.47
N ILE A 387 -4.13 10.10 9.24
CA ILE A 387 -4.29 10.99 8.07
C ILE A 387 -5.07 10.24 7.02
N GLY A 388 -6.12 10.85 6.48
CA GLY A 388 -6.92 10.25 5.41
C GLY A 388 -7.82 11.26 4.75
N PHE A 389 -8.75 10.80 3.91
CA PHE A 389 -9.76 11.68 3.31
C PHE A 389 -10.64 12.36 4.37
N THR A 390 -10.86 11.68 5.50
CA THR A 390 -11.56 12.23 6.67
C THR A 390 -10.87 13.46 7.24
N THR A 391 -9.54 13.59 7.11
CA THR A 391 -8.82 14.80 7.55
C THR A 391 -9.31 16.05 6.84
N LEU A 392 -9.58 15.97 5.53
CA LEU A 392 -10.14 17.08 4.75
C LEU A 392 -11.57 17.39 5.18
N ARG A 393 -12.40 16.35 5.33
CA ARG A 393 -13.79 16.48 5.79
C ARG A 393 -13.87 17.14 7.17
N ASP A 394 -13.09 16.66 8.13
CA ASP A 394 -13.14 17.10 9.52
C ASP A 394 -12.61 18.55 9.65
N TYR A 395 -11.67 18.95 8.80
CA TYR A 395 -11.26 20.34 8.68
C TYR A 395 -12.36 21.21 8.05
N LEU A 396 -12.96 20.75 6.95
CA LEU A 396 -14.05 21.44 6.26
C LEU A 396 -15.24 21.73 7.19
N LEU A 397 -15.59 20.79 8.07
CA LEU A 397 -16.66 20.96 9.06
C LEU A 397 -16.44 22.16 10.01
N LYS A 398 -15.18 22.54 10.25
CA LYS A 398 -14.80 23.66 11.13
C LYS A 398 -14.72 25.00 10.40
N MET A 399 -14.76 25.01 9.07
CA MET A 399 -14.60 26.22 8.27
C MET A 399 -15.91 27.00 8.13
N LYS A 400 -15.78 28.32 7.96
CA LYS A 400 -16.91 29.19 7.60
C LYS A 400 -17.32 28.93 6.15
N LYS A 401 -18.58 28.55 5.96
CA LYS A 401 -19.20 28.31 4.65
C LYS A 401 -19.76 29.63 4.10
N ASN A 402 -19.44 29.94 2.85
CA ASN A 402 -19.86 31.17 2.17
C ASN A 402 -20.67 30.84 0.90
N GLY A 403 -21.10 31.86 0.14
CA GLY A 403 -21.86 31.64 -1.09
C GLY A 403 -21.15 30.75 -2.11
N ALA A 404 -19.82 30.87 -2.24
CA ALA A 404 -19.03 30.01 -3.13
C ALA A 404 -19.06 28.53 -2.72
N TYR A 405 -19.07 28.25 -1.40
CA TYR A 405 -19.26 26.90 -0.89
C TYR A 405 -20.63 26.32 -1.28
N GLU A 406 -21.71 27.09 -1.09
CA GLU A 406 -23.06 26.62 -1.44
C GLU A 406 -23.22 26.39 -2.95
N ILE A 407 -22.59 27.23 -3.78
CA ILE A 407 -22.53 27.03 -5.24
C ILE A 407 -21.80 25.73 -5.57
N ALA A 408 -20.65 25.46 -4.95
CA ALA A 408 -19.91 24.22 -5.17
C ALA A 408 -20.71 22.97 -4.73
N VAL A 409 -21.40 23.03 -3.59
CA VAL A 409 -22.31 21.95 -3.14
C VAL A 409 -23.41 21.70 -4.17
N ALA A 410 -24.05 22.74 -4.69
CA ALA A 410 -25.11 22.61 -5.69
C ALA A 410 -24.57 22.03 -7.00
N GLU A 411 -23.40 22.46 -7.45
CA GLU A 411 -22.72 21.93 -8.64
C GLU A 411 -22.40 20.44 -8.49
N LEU A 412 -21.81 20.04 -7.37
CA LEU A 412 -21.46 18.64 -7.09
C LEU A 412 -22.70 17.74 -6.99
N LYS A 413 -23.78 18.21 -6.37
CA LYS A 413 -25.04 17.46 -6.28
C LYS A 413 -25.74 17.26 -7.61
N ASN A 414 -25.60 18.22 -8.53
CA ASN A 414 -26.24 18.19 -9.84
C ASN A 414 -25.34 17.60 -10.93
N SER A 415 -24.10 17.24 -10.60
CA SER A 415 -23.17 16.61 -11.54
C SER A 415 -23.42 15.10 -11.56
N ASP A 416 -23.42 14.54 -12.76
CA ASP A 416 -23.44 13.10 -12.93
C ASP A 416 -22.11 12.50 -12.43
N ASP A 417 -22.17 11.28 -11.91
CA ASP A 417 -20.97 10.57 -11.47
C ASP A 417 -20.30 9.84 -12.63
N ASP A 418 -19.83 10.62 -13.59
CA ASP A 418 -19.11 10.14 -14.77
C ASP A 418 -17.81 10.90 -14.98
N TYR A 419 -16.96 10.35 -15.85
CA TYR A 419 -15.63 10.91 -16.10
C TYR A 419 -15.67 12.34 -16.67
N GLU A 420 -16.65 12.65 -17.53
CA GLU A 420 -16.73 13.96 -18.18
C GLU A 420 -17.09 15.06 -17.18
N SER A 421 -18.01 14.77 -16.27
CA SER A 421 -18.43 15.63 -15.17
C SER A 421 -17.27 15.90 -14.20
N TRP A 422 -16.55 14.85 -13.78
CA TRP A 422 -15.37 15.00 -12.92
C TRP A 422 -14.23 15.76 -13.63
N LEU A 423 -14.01 15.52 -14.92
CA LEU A 423 -13.02 16.25 -15.71
C LEU A 423 -13.35 17.76 -15.78
N LYS A 424 -14.63 18.10 -15.93
CA LYS A 424 -15.08 19.51 -15.90
C LYS A 424 -14.84 20.16 -14.54
N ILE A 425 -15.16 19.46 -13.44
CA ILE A 425 -14.89 19.92 -12.07
C ILE A 425 -13.39 20.15 -11.86
N TYR A 426 -12.56 19.18 -12.27
CA TYR A 426 -11.10 19.30 -12.19
C TYR A 426 -10.57 20.50 -12.97
N ASN A 427 -10.99 20.68 -14.23
CA ASN A 427 -10.49 21.79 -15.06
C ASN A 427 -10.86 23.15 -14.46
N LYS A 428 -12.10 23.29 -13.96
CA LYS A 428 -12.55 24.50 -13.26
C LYS A 428 -11.71 24.76 -12.01
N PHE A 429 -11.50 23.72 -11.19
CA PHE A 429 -10.70 23.80 -9.98
C PHE A 429 -9.24 24.17 -10.26
N LYS A 430 -8.64 23.57 -11.29
CA LYS A 430 -7.27 23.89 -11.75
C LYS A 430 -7.14 25.36 -12.12
N ILE A 431 -8.05 25.88 -12.94
CA ILE A 431 -8.08 27.30 -13.34
C ILE A 431 -8.25 28.19 -12.11
N GLU A 432 -9.20 27.88 -11.23
CA GLU A 432 -9.44 28.67 -10.01
C GLU A 432 -8.19 28.78 -9.12
N LEU A 433 -7.45 27.69 -8.93
CA LEU A 433 -6.22 27.71 -8.14
C LEU A 433 -5.09 28.47 -8.83
N ILE A 434 -4.95 28.34 -10.15
CA ILE A 434 -3.94 29.08 -10.92
C ILE A 434 -4.24 30.58 -10.89
N ASP A 435 -5.48 30.99 -11.11
CA ASP A 435 -5.88 32.40 -11.09
C ASP A 435 -5.68 33.02 -9.70
N LYS A 436 -5.97 32.25 -8.64
CA LYS A 436 -5.84 32.71 -7.26
C LYS A 436 -4.39 32.85 -6.82
N PHE A 437 -3.54 31.86 -7.10
CA PHE A 437 -2.19 31.80 -6.55
C PHE A 437 -1.09 32.22 -7.54
N GLY A 438 -1.44 32.38 -8.81
CA GLY A 438 -0.52 32.65 -9.91
C GLY A 438 0.32 31.43 -10.30
N GLU A 439 0.72 31.37 -11.58
CA GLU A 439 1.48 30.23 -12.11
C GLU A 439 2.82 29.97 -11.39
N LEU A 440 3.45 31.01 -10.84
CA LEU A 440 4.72 30.91 -10.11
C LEU A 440 4.62 30.12 -8.80
N SER A 441 3.40 29.90 -8.30
CA SER A 441 3.15 29.08 -7.11
C SER A 441 3.19 27.58 -7.41
N PHE A 442 3.42 27.18 -8.67
CA PHE A 442 3.46 25.80 -9.12
C PHE A 442 4.75 25.52 -9.90
N LYS A 443 5.14 24.23 -9.93
CA LYS A 443 6.13 23.72 -10.87
C LYS A 443 5.46 23.39 -12.21
N LYS A 444 6.25 23.47 -13.28
CA LYS A 444 5.86 23.08 -14.64
C LYS A 444 6.58 21.79 -15.04
N ASP A 445 5.94 20.97 -15.87
CA ASP A 445 6.57 19.80 -16.50
C ASP A 445 7.50 20.20 -17.66
N LYS A 446 8.08 19.24 -18.40
CA LYS A 446 8.93 19.55 -19.57
C LYS A 446 8.21 20.29 -20.70
N ASN A 447 6.89 20.14 -20.78
CA ASN A 447 6.06 20.75 -21.82
C ASN A 447 5.63 22.16 -21.41
N GLY A 448 5.97 22.60 -20.18
CA GLY A 448 5.54 23.88 -19.63
C GLY A 448 4.17 23.83 -18.96
N GLU A 449 3.56 22.64 -18.83
CA GLU A 449 2.25 22.47 -18.21
C GLU A 449 2.35 22.51 -16.69
N ILE A 450 1.41 23.22 -16.06
CA ILE A 450 1.35 23.34 -14.60
C ILE A 450 0.98 22.00 -13.98
N ILE A 451 1.82 21.55 -13.04
CA ILE A 451 1.58 20.38 -12.20
C ILE A 451 0.83 20.85 -10.95
N LEU A 452 -0.49 20.63 -10.89
CA LEU A 452 -1.32 21.21 -9.83
C LEU A 452 -0.89 20.73 -8.43
N SER A 453 -0.53 19.46 -8.33
CA SER A 453 -0.05 18.82 -7.10
C SER A 453 1.28 19.35 -6.58
N SER A 454 1.95 20.25 -7.30
CA SER A 454 3.21 20.89 -6.89
C SER A 454 3.04 22.27 -6.24
N LEU A 455 1.79 22.70 -6.01
CA LEU A 455 1.47 23.97 -5.35
C LEU A 455 2.33 24.19 -4.10
N ASN A 456 2.94 25.37 -3.97
CA ASN A 456 3.76 25.71 -2.82
C ASN A 456 2.97 25.59 -1.52
N ARG A 457 3.60 24.98 -0.51
CA ARG A 457 2.96 24.68 0.79
C ARG A 457 2.44 25.94 1.50
N ASP A 458 3.09 27.09 1.34
CA ASP A 458 2.69 28.35 1.97
C ASP A 458 1.30 28.83 1.53
N LYS A 459 0.76 28.31 0.43
CA LYS A 459 -0.60 28.63 -0.06
C LYS A 459 -1.70 27.75 0.54
N PHE A 460 -1.34 26.68 1.26
CA PHE A 460 -2.33 25.73 1.77
C PHE A 460 -3.27 26.32 2.84
N ASN A 461 -2.80 27.29 3.64
CA ASN A 461 -3.62 28.02 4.61
C ASN A 461 -4.66 28.94 3.95
N GLU A 462 -4.48 29.30 2.67
CA GLU A 462 -5.37 30.20 1.94
C GLU A 462 -6.53 29.47 1.26
N PHE A 463 -6.60 28.14 1.33
CA PHE A 463 -7.70 27.36 0.75
C PHE A 463 -9.05 27.76 1.34
N SER A 464 -10.03 27.99 0.46
CA SER A 464 -11.42 28.24 0.87
C SER A 464 -12.15 26.94 1.20
N ALA A 465 -13.29 27.05 1.88
CA ALA A 465 -14.17 25.90 2.14
C ALA A 465 -14.65 25.24 0.84
N SER A 466 -14.90 26.01 -0.23
CA SER A 466 -15.29 25.44 -1.54
C SER A 466 -14.16 24.61 -2.16
N GLN A 467 -12.92 25.07 -2.06
CA GLN A 467 -11.76 24.36 -2.62
C GLN A 467 -11.48 23.06 -1.87
N ILE A 468 -11.62 23.07 -0.55
CA ILE A 468 -11.46 21.85 0.28
C ILE A 468 -12.60 20.88 0.05
N LEU A 469 -13.84 21.35 -0.14
CA LEU A 469 -14.97 20.51 -0.52
C LEU A 469 -14.69 19.78 -1.84
N VAL A 470 -14.24 20.49 -2.87
CA VAL A 470 -13.91 19.88 -4.17
C VAL A 470 -12.82 18.82 -4.02
N LEU A 471 -11.74 19.09 -3.29
CA LEU A 471 -10.69 18.09 -3.04
C LEU A 471 -11.22 16.85 -2.31
N TYR A 472 -12.00 17.06 -1.25
CA TYR A 472 -12.58 15.96 -0.48
C TYR A 472 -13.51 15.10 -1.34
N GLU A 473 -14.49 15.71 -2.01
CA GLU A 473 -15.47 15.00 -2.82
C GLU A 473 -14.81 14.31 -4.02
N PHE A 474 -13.89 14.98 -4.71
CA PHE A 474 -13.17 14.38 -5.83
C PHE A 474 -12.41 13.13 -5.37
N THR A 475 -11.64 13.23 -4.28
CA THR A 475 -10.82 12.09 -3.82
C THR A 475 -11.62 10.96 -3.18
N SER A 476 -12.74 11.25 -2.53
CA SER A 476 -13.63 10.22 -1.97
C SER A 476 -14.37 9.43 -3.06
N HIS A 477 -14.61 10.05 -4.22
CA HIS A 477 -15.27 9.43 -5.37
C HIS A 477 -14.33 8.64 -6.27
N VAL A 478 -13.01 8.86 -6.20
CA VAL A 478 -12.06 7.99 -6.90
C VAL A 478 -12.26 6.55 -6.42
N GLU A 479 -12.70 5.68 -7.32
CA GLU A 479 -12.93 4.29 -6.99
C GLU A 479 -11.62 3.54 -6.73
N THR A 480 -11.70 2.44 -5.98
CA THR A 480 -10.60 1.48 -5.89
C THR A 480 -10.46 0.78 -7.25
N ARG A 481 -9.61 1.32 -8.10
CA ARG A 481 -9.29 0.74 -9.39
C ARG A 481 -7.80 0.69 -9.63
N LEU A 482 -7.46 -0.17 -10.57
CA LEU A 482 -6.11 -0.36 -11.04
C LEU A 482 -5.66 0.83 -11.89
N ARG A 483 -6.42 1.20 -12.92
CA ARG A 483 -6.08 2.36 -13.77
C ARG A 483 -6.51 3.67 -13.12
N ILE A 484 -5.61 4.64 -13.04
CA ILE A 484 -5.94 5.99 -12.60
C ILE A 484 -5.77 6.99 -13.75
N ASN A 485 -6.64 8.00 -13.79
CA ASN A 485 -6.50 9.07 -14.77
C ASN A 485 -5.53 10.14 -14.26
N PRO A 486 -4.85 10.89 -15.15
CA PRO A 486 -3.89 11.93 -14.75
C PRO A 486 -4.46 12.97 -13.78
N GLU A 487 -5.73 13.35 -13.95
CA GLU A 487 -6.45 14.33 -13.14
C GLU A 487 -6.72 13.79 -11.73
N GLU A 488 -7.17 12.53 -11.62
CA GLU A 488 -7.37 11.87 -10.33
C GLU A 488 -6.08 11.75 -9.54
N ARG A 489 -4.99 11.41 -10.24
CA ARG A 489 -3.65 11.38 -9.65
C ARG A 489 -3.27 12.74 -9.09
N GLU A 490 -3.41 13.82 -9.85
CA GLU A 490 -3.08 15.16 -9.36
C GLU A 490 -3.92 15.56 -8.14
N MET A 491 -5.23 15.28 -8.17
CA MET A 491 -6.14 15.58 -7.07
C MET A 491 -5.81 14.77 -5.81
N LEU A 492 -5.45 13.49 -5.93
CA LEU A 492 -5.03 12.65 -4.80
C LEU A 492 -3.70 13.10 -4.21
N LEU A 493 -2.71 13.42 -5.05
CA LEU A 493 -1.41 13.93 -4.60
C LEU A 493 -1.58 15.25 -3.85
N LEU A 494 -2.33 16.20 -4.41
CA LEU A 494 -2.61 17.49 -3.78
C LEU A 494 -3.37 17.32 -2.46
N SER A 495 -4.37 16.44 -2.44
CA SER A 495 -5.17 16.15 -1.24
C SER A 495 -4.34 15.51 -0.12
N GLY A 496 -3.44 14.57 -0.45
CA GLY A 496 -2.53 13.97 0.52
C GLY A 496 -1.54 14.99 1.11
N ARG A 497 -1.00 15.87 0.26
CA ARG A 497 -0.12 16.98 0.71
C ARG A 497 -0.89 17.93 1.63
N LEU A 498 -2.10 18.33 1.25
CA LEU A 498 -2.95 19.20 2.05
C LEU A 498 -3.34 18.55 3.39
N ALA A 499 -3.72 17.27 3.40
CA ALA A 499 -4.07 16.56 4.62
C ALA A 499 -2.90 16.52 5.63
N SER A 500 -1.67 16.31 5.13
CA SER A 500 -0.44 16.38 5.94
C SER A 500 -0.22 17.78 6.52
N PHE A 501 -0.42 18.81 5.69
CA PHE A 501 -0.31 20.19 6.13
C PHE A 501 -1.32 20.54 7.24
N LEU A 502 -2.58 20.15 7.07
CA LEU A 502 -3.63 20.39 8.06
C LEU A 502 -3.35 19.72 9.41
N LYS A 503 -2.54 18.65 9.40
CA LYS A 503 -2.09 17.90 10.57
C LYS A 503 -0.69 18.27 11.06
N THR A 504 -0.08 19.35 10.55
CA THR A 504 1.31 19.73 10.85
C THR A 504 1.58 19.77 12.37
N ASN A 505 0.67 20.33 13.18
CA ASN A 505 0.89 20.48 14.61
C ASN A 505 0.87 19.13 15.33
N GLU A 506 -0.15 18.30 15.07
CA GLU A 506 -0.26 16.96 15.66
C GLU A 506 0.87 16.03 15.20
N LEU A 507 1.35 16.20 13.97
CA LEU A 507 2.52 15.46 13.48
C LEU A 507 3.81 15.90 14.15
N LYS A 508 4.01 17.21 14.37
CA LYS A 508 5.18 17.70 15.12
C LYS A 508 5.23 17.17 16.56
N GLU A 509 4.08 16.98 17.20
CA GLU A 509 3.99 16.35 18.53
C GLU A 509 4.54 14.91 18.52
N LEU A 510 4.41 14.16 17.42
CA LEU A 510 5.00 12.82 17.30
C LEU A 510 6.53 12.85 17.26
N LEU A 511 7.15 13.98 16.89
CA LEU A 511 8.61 14.12 16.87
C LEU A 511 9.18 14.60 18.22
N VAL A 512 8.32 14.82 19.23
CA VAL A 512 8.77 15.25 20.55
C VAL A 512 9.27 14.05 21.36
N GLU A 513 10.55 14.07 21.72
CA GLU A 513 11.15 13.13 22.66
C GLU A 513 10.71 13.45 24.10
N HIS A 514 10.06 12.49 24.77
CA HIS A 514 9.74 12.62 26.18
C HIS A 514 10.90 12.09 27.04
N LYS A 515 11.68 13.00 27.64
CA LYS A 515 12.79 12.64 28.56
C LYS A 515 12.25 12.00 29.85
N GLN A 516 13.00 11.10 30.48
CA GLN A 516 12.67 10.64 31.83
C GLN A 516 12.96 11.79 32.81
N PHE A 517 12.01 12.09 33.69
CA PHE A 517 12.24 12.94 34.86
C PHE A 517 12.65 12.06 36.04
#